data_AF-A0A645BY18-F1
#
_entry.id   AF-A0A645BY18-F1
#
_cell.length_a   1.000
_cell.length_b   1.000
_cell.length_c   1.000
_cell.angle_alpha   90.00
_cell.angle_beta   90.00
_cell.angle_gamma   90.00
#
_symmetry.space_group_name_H-M   'P 1'
#
loop_
_entity.id
_entity.type
_entity.pdbx_description
1 polymer ?
#
loop_
_entity_poly.entity_id
_entity_poly.type
_entity_poly.pdbx_seq_one_letter_code
_entity_poly.pdbx_strand_id
1 'polypeptide(L)' 'MIETPYRNNALLNDFISVCDKGTKLTVACNIGMSDEYIRTLTMMDWKRVNPDLNKRPAVFIL' A
#
# COMPACT_ATOMS: atom_id res chain seq x y z
N MET A 1 1.55 9.28 -2.88
CA MET A 1 1.39 10.03 -1.61
C MET A 1 2.32 9.45 -0.54
N ILE A 2 2.78 10.27 0.38
CA ILE A 2 3.64 9.89 1.51
C ILE A 2 2.82 10.19 2.78
N GLU A 3 2.33 9.16 3.46
CA GLU A 3 1.61 9.30 4.75
C GLU A 3 2.55 8.91 5.90
N THR A 4 2.28 9.45 7.09
CA THR A 4 2.89 9.00 8.34
C THR A 4 2.66 7.49 8.57
N PRO A 5 3.66 6.77 9.12
CA PRO A 5 3.69 5.30 9.15
C PRO A 5 2.52 4.59 9.83
N TYR A 6 1.71 5.33 10.61
CA TYR A 6 0.63 4.77 11.41
C TYR A 6 -0.69 4.64 10.63
N ARG A 7 -0.86 5.35 9.50
CA ARG A 7 -2.12 5.35 8.74
C ARG A 7 -2.07 4.57 7.43
N ASN A 8 -0.94 3.93 7.10
CA ASN A 8 -0.78 3.18 5.85
C ASN A 8 -1.89 2.12 5.61
N ASN A 9 -2.28 1.40 6.67
CA ASN A 9 -3.34 0.38 6.57
C ASN A 9 -4.73 1.00 6.37
N ALA A 10 -5.04 2.08 7.08
CA ALA A 10 -6.30 2.80 6.90
C ALA A 10 -6.38 3.38 5.48
N LEU A 11 -5.29 3.96 5.01
CA LEU A 11 -5.17 4.53 3.68
C LEU A 11 -5.29 3.49 2.55
N LEU A 12 -4.64 2.33 2.71
CA LEU A 12 -4.80 1.22 1.76
C LEU A 12 -6.27 0.79 1.68
N ASN A 13 -6.97 0.71 2.82
CA ASN A 13 -8.40 0.40 2.84
C ASN A 13 -9.24 1.48 2.15
N ASP A 14 -8.88 2.76 2.30
CA ASP A 14 -9.56 3.87 1.61
C ASP A 14 -9.40 3.75 0.09
N PHE A 15 -8.19 3.46 -0.40
CA PHE A 15 -7.96 3.20 -1.83
C PHE A 15 -8.77 2.02 -2.36
N ILE A 16 -8.77 0.92 -1.61
CA ILE A 16 -9.53 -0.30 -1.93
C ILE A 16 -11.05 -0.03 -1.97
N SER A 17 -11.54 0.92 -1.16
CA SER A 17 -12.95 1.29 -1.06
C SER A 17 -13.39 2.25 -2.17
N VAL A 18 -12.52 3.21 -2.54
CA VAL A 18 -12.85 4.29 -3.47
C VAL A 18 -12.51 3.97 -4.92
N CYS A 19 -11.41 3.25 -5.18
CA CYS A 19 -10.94 2.98 -6.53
C CYS A 19 -11.63 1.78 -7.18
N ASP A 20 -11.65 1.75 -8.51
CA ASP A 20 -12.15 0.60 -9.27
C ASP A 20 -11.32 -0.66 -9.01
N LYS A 21 -11.96 -1.83 -9.10
CA LYS A 21 -11.32 -3.13 -8.85
C LYS A 21 -10.11 -3.38 -9.76
N GLY A 22 -10.11 -2.84 -10.98
CA GLY A 22 -9.02 -2.97 -11.95
C GLY A 22 -7.89 -1.95 -11.77
N THR A 23 -8.09 -0.91 -10.95
CA THR A 23 -7.04 0.08 -10.67
C THR A 23 -5.85 -0.58 -10.01
N LYS A 24 -4.66 -0.30 -10.51
CA LYS A 24 -3.41 -0.78 -9.92
C LYS A 24 -2.93 0.20 -8.87
N LEU A 25 -2.39 -0.33 -7.79
CA LEU A 25 -1.74 0.44 -6.74
C LEU A 25 -0.40 -0.19 -6.44
N THR A 26 0.63 0.63 -6.46
CA THR A 26 1.96 0.28 -6.01
C THR A 26 2.16 0.77 -4.58
N VAL A 27 2.49 -0.17 -3.69
CA VAL A 27 2.87 0.11 -2.30
C VAL A 27 4.35 -0.20 -2.17
N ALA A 28 5.14 0.81 -1.84
CA ALA A 28 6.58 0.71 -1.62
C ALA A 28 6.92 1.12 -0.17
N CYS A 29 7.55 0.25 0.60
CA CYS A 29 7.92 0.47 1.99
C CYS A 29 9.42 0.26 2.19
N ASN A 30 10.02 1.03 3.11
CA ASN A 30 11.43 0.91 3.49
C ASN A 30 12.37 0.88 2.28
N ILE A 31 12.11 1.73 1.29
CA ILE A 31 12.90 1.82 0.05
C ILE A 31 14.38 2.04 0.42
N GLY A 32 15.25 1.15 -0.05
CA GLY A 32 16.69 1.18 0.23
C GLY A 32 17.13 0.54 1.55
N MET A 33 16.24 -0.12 2.30
CA MET A 33 16.60 -0.94 3.47
C MET A 33 16.54 -2.44 3.13
N SER A 34 17.14 -3.28 3.98
CA SER A 34 17.18 -4.73 3.79
C SER A 34 15.79 -5.40 3.81
N ASP A 35 14.80 -4.74 4.39
CA ASP A 35 13.41 -5.19 4.48
C ASP A 35 12.48 -4.41 3.52
N GLU A 36 13.03 -3.92 2.41
CA GLU A 36 12.29 -3.26 1.35
C GLU A 36 11.12 -4.14 0.87
N TYR A 37 9.96 -3.49 0.73
CA TYR A 37 8.75 -4.13 0.22
C TYR A 37 8.16 -3.27 -0.89
N ILE A 38 8.19 -3.74 -2.13
CA ILE A 38 7.56 -3.05 -3.26
C ILE A 38 6.64 -4.05 -3.96
N ARG A 39 5.34 -3.75 -4.00
CA ARG A 39 4.37 -4.54 -4.76
C ARG A 39 3.39 -3.66 -5.50
N THR A 40 3.09 -4.06 -6.73
CA THR A 40 2.01 -3.50 -7.54
C THR A 40 0.94 -4.56 -7.73
N LEU A 41 -0.26 -4.28 -7.23
CA LEU A 41 -1.41 -5.19 -7.34
C LEU A 41 -2.66 -4.39 -7.71
N THR A 42 -3.68 -5.08 -8.20
CA THR A 42 -5.00 -4.48 -8.41
C THR A 42 -5.70 -4.25 -7.07
N MET A 43 -6.67 -3.33 -7.01
CA MET A 43 -7.49 -3.15 -5.79
C MET A 43 -8.20 -4.44 -5.37
N MET A 44 -8.58 -5.30 -6.33
CA MET A 44 -9.16 -6.61 -6.05
C MET A 44 -8.16 -7.54 -5.34
N ASP A 45 -6.91 -7.54 -5.78
CA ASP A 45 -5.85 -8.37 -5.20
C ASP A 45 -5.42 -7.84 -3.83
N TRP A 46 -5.37 -6.51 -3.66
CA TRP A 46 -5.10 -5.89 -2.36
C TRP A 46 -6.13 -6.24 -1.30
N LYS A 47 -7.39 -6.55 -1.65
CA LYS A 47 -8.38 -7.10 -0.70
C LYS A 47 -8.02 -8.48 -0.16
N ARG A 48 -7.20 -9.24 -0.88
CA ARG A 48 -6.80 -10.62 -0.53
C ARG A 48 -5.44 -10.68 0.15
N VAL A 49 -4.67 -9.60 0.06
CA VAL A 49 -3.33 -9.49 0.62
C VAL A 49 -3.39 -8.56 1.82
N ASN A 50 -2.87 -9.01 2.96
CA ASN A 50 -2.76 -8.16 4.15
C ASN A 50 -1.28 -7.81 4.38
N PRO A 51 -0.74 -6.78 3.71
CA PRO A 51 0.64 -6.38 3.89
C PRO A 51 0.85 -5.80 5.30
N ASP A 52 1.95 -6.17 5.97
CA ASP A 52 2.31 -5.54 7.24
C ASP A 52 2.95 -4.16 7.00
N LEU A 53 2.09 -3.15 6.81
CA LEU A 53 2.50 -1.76 6.58
C LEU A 53 2.59 -0.93 7.88
N ASN A 54 2.41 -1.57 9.05
CA ASN A 54 2.37 -0.87 10.33
C ASN A 54 3.76 -0.32 10.69
N LYS A 55 3.80 0.97 11.06
CA LYS A 55 5.01 1.64 11.57
C LYS A 55 6.18 1.71 10.58
N ARG A 56 5.97 1.42 9.30
CA ARG A 56 7.00 1.55 8.24
C ARG A 56 6.68 2.75 7.34
N PRO A 57 7.66 3.59 6.95
CA PRO A 57 7.45 4.57 5.89
C PRO A 57 7.01 3.87 4.60
N ALA A 58 5.87 4.29 4.06
CA ALA A 58 5.30 3.73 2.84
C ALA A 58 4.95 4.83 1.83
N VAL A 59 5.09 4.50 0.55
CA VAL A 59 4.74 5.32 -0.59
C VAL A 59 3.67 4.58 -1.39
N PHE A 60 2.59 5.29 -1.69
CA PHE A 60 1.47 4.79 -2.48
C PHE A 60 1.43 5.49 -3.84
N ILE A 61 1.38 4.73 -4.93
CA ILE A 61 1.37 5.22 -6.32
C ILE A 61 0.21 4.54 -7.05
N LEU A 62 -0.73 5.33 -7.59
CA LEU A 62 -1.84 4.90 -8.44
C LEU A 62 -1.46 4.99 -9.92
#